data_AF-A0A0J9W502-F1
#
_entry.id   AF-A0A0J9W502-F1
#
_cell.length_a   1.000
_cell.length_b   1.000
_cell.length_c   1.000
_cell.angle_alpha   90.00
_cell.angle_beta   90.00
_cell.angle_gamma   90.00
#
_symmetry.space_group_name_H-M   'P 1'
#
loop_
_entity.id
_entity.type
_entity.pdbx_description
1 polymer ?
#
loop_
_entity_poly.entity_id
_entity_poly.type
_entity_poly.pdbx_seq_one_letter_code
_entity_poly.pdbx_strand_id
1 'polypeptide(L)'
;MSHWLYDKVVSITQGTNLFINFYAVLSMYSGIKKENFKNCTLTNFNVDKEIFNKKHILYEFLESYDDIKKKIFLEGNLNVQPYCKHIKENFRFYNIAKENCNSNSCNYFTELQQFKNKINELNDLNTILNKCKYEKISCKYDSNAEDDVPCLQATGSPFILPILGNDPDDIVNILVNVAIISVPIMAIFLILFKFTPFGKKLNRINAKGRKT
;
A
#
# COMPACT_ATOMS: atom_id res chain seq x y z
N MET A 1 9.76 19.18 3.06
CA MET A 1 10.06 19.92 1.81
C MET A 1 11.32 19.43 1.11
N SER A 2 12.44 19.18 1.83
CA SER A 2 13.71 18.73 1.22
C SER A 2 13.59 17.50 0.32
N HIS A 3 12.90 16.44 0.78
CA HIS A 3 12.72 15.21 -0.01
C HIS A 3 11.99 15.49 -1.33
N TRP A 4 10.86 16.19 -1.28
CA TRP A 4 10.09 16.56 -2.47
C TRP A 4 10.89 17.40 -3.48
N LEU A 5 11.68 18.38 -3.00
CA LEU A 5 12.54 19.17 -3.86
C LEU A 5 13.61 18.31 -4.52
N TYR A 6 14.27 17.44 -3.74
CA TYR A 6 15.34 16.59 -4.25
C TYR A 6 14.81 15.57 -5.28
N ASP A 7 13.64 14.97 -5.03
CA ASP A 7 12.98 14.07 -5.98
C ASP A 7 12.78 14.74 -7.34
N LYS A 8 12.24 15.97 -7.32
CA LYS A 8 12.03 16.76 -8.53
C LYS A 8 13.35 17.10 -9.23
N VAL A 9 14.35 17.55 -8.49
CA VAL A 9 15.65 17.93 -9.05
C VAL A 9 16.33 16.71 -9.69
N VAL A 10 16.43 15.60 -8.97
CA VAL A 10 17.08 14.37 -9.47
C VAL A 10 16.33 13.76 -10.65
N SER A 11 15.00 13.87 -10.67
CA SER A 11 14.19 13.44 -11.82
C SER A 11 14.45 14.29 -13.06
N ILE A 12 14.58 15.61 -12.92
CA ILE A 12 14.90 16.53 -14.03
C ILE A 12 16.33 16.31 -14.52
N THR A 13 17.28 16.14 -13.61
CA THR A 13 18.69 15.93 -13.97
C THR A 13 19.00 14.50 -14.41
N GLN A 14 18.00 13.61 -14.42
CA GLN A 14 18.14 12.20 -14.77
C GLN A 14 19.23 11.49 -13.95
N GLY A 15 19.42 11.88 -12.69
CA GLY A 15 20.46 11.32 -11.82
C GLY A 15 21.90 11.73 -12.17
N THR A 16 22.10 12.65 -13.12
CA THR A 16 23.43 13.24 -13.35
C THR A 16 23.84 14.14 -12.19
N ASN A 17 25.14 14.34 -11.99
CA ASN A 17 25.70 15.22 -10.95
C ASN A 17 25.30 16.71 -11.10
N LEU A 18 24.50 17.08 -12.10
CA LEU A 18 23.97 18.43 -12.28
C LEU A 18 23.12 18.91 -11.09
N PHE A 19 22.52 18.00 -10.31
CA PHE A 19 21.80 18.38 -9.09
C PHE A 19 22.72 19.08 -8.07
N ILE A 20 24.00 18.72 -8.03
CA ILE A 20 24.99 19.34 -7.13
C ILE A 20 25.09 20.84 -7.40
N ASN A 21 25.16 21.22 -8.68
CA ASN A 21 25.23 22.63 -9.09
C ASN A 21 23.95 23.38 -8.75
N PHE A 22 22.79 22.75 -8.92
CA PHE A 22 21.51 23.34 -8.52
C PHE A 22 21.48 23.66 -7.02
N TYR A 23 21.88 22.69 -6.19
CA TYR A 23 21.91 22.90 -4.73
C TYR A 23 22.98 23.90 -4.29
N ALA A 24 24.09 24.02 -5.00
CA ALA A 24 25.10 25.05 -4.74
C ALA A 24 24.52 26.47 -4.96
N VAL A 25 23.87 26.71 -6.10
CA VAL A 25 23.24 28.00 -6.40
C VAL A 25 22.09 28.29 -5.43
N LEU A 26 21.27 27.28 -5.12
CA LEU A 26 20.16 27.41 -4.18
C LEU A 26 20.64 27.74 -2.76
N SER A 27 21.76 27.16 -2.33
CA SER A 27 22.40 27.47 -1.05
C SER A 27 22.88 28.93 -1.00
N MET A 28 23.54 29.42 -2.06
CA MET A 28 23.94 30.83 -2.16
C MET A 28 22.74 31.77 -2.09
N TYR A 29 21.69 31.47 -2.88
CA TYR A 29 20.49 32.31 -2.93
C TYR A 29 19.74 32.34 -1.59
N SER A 30 19.57 31.17 -0.95
CA SER A 30 18.91 31.08 0.36
C SER A 30 19.70 31.77 1.47
N GLY A 31 21.04 31.76 1.40
CA GLY A 31 21.90 32.55 2.28
C GLY A 31 21.66 34.06 2.16
N ILE A 32 21.52 34.57 0.93
CA ILE A 32 21.21 36.00 0.66
C ILE A 32 19.80 36.36 1.16
N LYS A 33 18.84 35.45 1.00
CA LYS A 33 17.42 35.66 1.35
C LYS A 33 17.02 34.92 2.63
N LYS A 34 17.90 34.88 3.64
CA LYS A 34 17.76 34.05 4.84
C LYS A 34 16.38 34.12 5.52
N GLU A 35 15.81 35.32 5.66
CA GLU A 35 14.48 35.51 6.27
C GLU A 35 13.35 34.78 5.53
N ASN A 36 13.46 34.67 4.20
CA ASN A 36 12.47 33.97 3.37
C ASN A 36 12.57 32.44 3.50
N PHE A 37 13.72 31.93 3.95
CA PHE A 37 14.02 30.50 4.02
C PHE A 37 14.15 29.96 5.45
N LYS A 38 13.88 30.78 6.48
CA LYS A 38 14.09 30.41 7.89
C LYS A 38 13.37 29.13 8.35
N ASN A 39 12.26 28.80 7.73
CA ASN A 39 11.46 27.60 8.04
C ASN A 39 11.62 26.48 6.98
N CYS A 40 12.57 26.62 6.06
CA CYS A 40 12.79 25.67 4.97
C CYS A 40 14.16 25.02 5.12
N THR A 41 14.18 23.71 5.28
CA THR A 41 15.41 22.93 5.12
C THR A 41 15.62 22.67 3.63
N LEU A 42 16.83 22.96 3.12
CA LEU A 42 17.22 22.73 1.73
C LEU A 42 18.36 21.70 1.73
N THR A 43 18.01 20.43 1.84
CA THR A 43 18.99 19.34 1.95
C THR A 43 19.37 18.83 0.56
N ASN A 44 20.66 18.83 0.25
CA ASN A 44 21.22 18.00 -0.81
C ASN A 44 21.58 16.64 -0.20
N PHE A 45 20.89 15.57 -0.60
CA PHE A 45 21.15 14.23 -0.07
C PHE A 45 22.40 13.57 -0.66
N ASN A 46 22.94 14.12 -1.75
CA ASN A 46 24.18 13.70 -2.39
C ASN A 46 24.24 12.19 -2.71
N VAL A 47 23.14 11.65 -3.22
CA VAL A 47 22.98 10.24 -3.61
C VAL A 47 22.31 10.15 -4.97
N ASP A 48 22.54 9.06 -5.70
CA ASP A 48 21.85 8.81 -6.95
C ASP A 48 20.34 8.62 -6.75
N LYS A 49 19.61 8.56 -7.87
CA LYS A 49 18.14 8.43 -7.88
C LYS A 49 17.65 7.15 -7.23
N GLU A 50 18.34 6.03 -7.43
CA GLU A 50 17.88 4.74 -6.90
C GLU A 50 17.99 4.73 -5.37
N ILE A 51 19.13 5.18 -4.85
CA ILE A 51 19.37 5.29 -3.41
C ILE A 51 18.43 6.32 -2.79
N PHE A 52 18.24 7.46 -3.46
CA PHE A 52 17.30 8.47 -3.00
C PHE A 52 15.86 7.96 -2.96
N ASN A 53 15.42 7.21 -3.97
CA ASN A 53 14.08 6.62 -3.98
C ASN A 53 13.85 5.73 -2.74
N LYS A 54 14.86 4.95 -2.33
CA LYS A 54 14.77 4.13 -1.11
C LYS A 54 14.60 4.99 0.14
N LYS A 55 15.38 6.07 0.28
CA LYS A 55 15.19 7.05 1.37
C LYS A 55 13.81 7.69 1.34
N HIS A 56 13.36 8.07 0.14
CA HIS A 56 12.13 8.83 -0.04
C HIS A 56 10.90 8.00 0.33
N ILE A 57 10.83 6.73 -0.08
CA ILE A 57 9.73 5.83 0.26
C ILE A 57 9.63 5.64 1.78
N LEU A 58 10.76 5.38 2.46
CA LEU A 58 10.79 5.25 3.93
C LEU A 58 10.32 6.53 4.62
N TYR A 59 10.83 7.68 4.19
CA TYR A 59 10.47 8.98 4.76
C TYR A 59 8.99 9.34 4.52
N GLU A 60 8.49 9.17 3.31
CA GLU A 60 7.13 9.55 2.92
C GLU A 60 6.07 8.78 3.70
N PHE A 61 6.31 7.50 3.97
CA PHE A 61 5.41 6.71 4.80
C PHE A 61 5.29 7.27 6.22
N LEU A 62 6.41 7.65 6.84
CA LEU A 62 6.42 8.17 8.20
C LEU A 62 5.69 9.51 8.31
N GLU A 63 5.90 10.40 7.34
CA GLU A 63 5.23 11.70 7.27
C GLU A 63 3.72 11.56 7.02
N SER A 64 3.32 10.59 6.20
CA SER A 64 1.90 10.40 5.84
C SER A 64 1.14 9.50 6.82
N TYR A 65 1.82 8.82 7.75
CA TYR A 65 1.22 7.81 8.62
C TYR A 65 0.03 8.33 9.43
N ASP A 66 0.13 9.52 10.05
CA ASP A 66 -0.95 10.06 10.88
C ASP A 66 -2.19 10.40 10.06
N ASP A 67 -2.01 10.84 8.82
CA ASP A 67 -3.12 11.12 7.91
C ASP A 67 -3.73 9.82 7.35
N ILE A 68 -2.90 8.83 7.02
CA ILE A 68 -3.35 7.48 6.68
C ILE A 68 -4.22 6.92 7.81
N LYS A 69 -3.73 7.01 9.05
CA LYS A 69 -4.45 6.59 10.26
C LYS A 69 -5.80 7.28 10.35
N LYS A 70 -5.87 8.61 10.31
CA LYS A 70 -7.14 9.36 10.36
C LYS A 70 -8.13 8.85 9.32
N LYS A 71 -7.68 8.59 8.10
CA LYS A 71 -8.53 8.10 7.02
C LYS A 71 -9.02 6.67 7.26
N ILE A 72 -8.22 5.79 7.85
CA ILE A 72 -8.63 4.43 8.23
C ILE A 72 -9.71 4.44 9.34
N PHE A 73 -9.61 5.40 10.27
CA PHE A 73 -10.56 5.52 11.39
C PHE A 73 -11.80 6.35 11.08
N LEU A 74 -11.83 7.07 9.95
CA LEU A 74 -12.98 7.87 9.55
C LEU A 74 -14.21 6.98 9.27
N GLU A 75 -15.27 7.18 10.05
CA GLU A 75 -16.54 6.47 9.87
C GLU A 75 -17.12 6.71 8.48
N GLY A 76 -17.66 5.65 7.86
CA GLY A 76 -18.22 5.71 6.51
C GLY A 76 -17.19 5.81 5.38
N ASN A 77 -15.89 5.80 5.66
CA ASN A 77 -14.88 5.79 4.60
C ASN A 77 -14.88 4.45 3.84
N LEU A 78 -15.31 4.48 2.57
CA LEU A 78 -15.29 3.31 1.68
C LEU A 78 -13.90 3.00 1.13
N ASN A 79 -12.95 3.94 1.23
CA ASN A 79 -11.61 3.86 0.66
C ASN A 79 -10.55 3.44 1.70
N VAL A 80 -10.92 2.66 2.71
CA VAL A 80 -9.96 2.16 3.72
C VAL A 80 -8.92 1.23 3.09
N GLN A 81 -9.30 0.44 2.09
CA GLN A 81 -8.45 -0.59 1.50
C GLN A 81 -7.16 -0.06 0.83
N PRO A 82 -7.20 0.99 -0.01
CA PRO A 82 -5.97 1.60 -0.52
C PRO A 82 -4.97 2.02 0.57
N TYR A 83 -5.46 2.56 1.68
CA TYR A 83 -4.61 2.94 2.82
C TYR A 83 -3.97 1.73 3.50
N CYS A 84 -4.76 0.66 3.70
CA CYS A 84 -4.25 -0.60 4.21
C CYS A 84 -3.19 -1.21 3.28
N LYS A 85 -3.45 -1.26 1.97
CA LYS A 85 -2.47 -1.71 0.97
C LYS A 85 -1.17 -0.90 1.05
N HIS A 86 -1.28 0.42 1.16
CA HIS A 86 -0.10 1.29 1.29
C HIS A 86 0.71 0.98 2.55
N ILE A 87 0.07 0.73 3.70
CA ILE A 87 0.78 0.27 4.92
C ILE A 87 1.51 -1.05 4.66
N LYS A 88 0.81 -2.04 4.08
CA LYS A 88 1.38 -3.37 3.80
C LYS A 88 2.61 -3.30 2.90
N GLU A 89 2.53 -2.54 1.81
CA GLU A 89 3.65 -2.40 0.87
C GLU A 89 4.84 -1.67 1.48
N ASN A 90 4.63 -0.68 2.37
CA ASN A 90 5.74 -0.03 3.07
C ASN A 90 6.43 -0.94 4.09
N PHE A 91 5.67 -1.77 4.82
CA PHE A 91 6.24 -2.79 5.71
C PHE A 91 7.06 -3.81 4.91
N ARG A 92 6.54 -4.25 3.76
CA ARG A 92 7.28 -5.12 2.83
C ARG A 92 8.54 -4.43 2.30
N PHE A 93 8.44 -3.17 1.88
CA PHE A 93 9.55 -2.39 1.36
C PHE A 93 10.67 -2.27 2.40
N TYR A 94 10.36 -1.90 3.64
CA TYR A 94 11.32 -1.85 4.74
C TYR A 94 12.08 -3.18 4.89
N ASN A 95 11.33 -4.30 4.89
CA ASN A 95 11.91 -5.63 5.09
C ASN A 95 12.85 -6.05 3.94
N ILE A 96 12.57 -5.63 2.70
CA ILE A 96 13.48 -5.86 1.57
C ILE A 96 14.68 -4.90 1.62
N ALA A 97 14.44 -3.64 1.98
CA ALA A 97 15.46 -2.61 1.99
C ALA A 97 16.53 -2.86 3.07
N LYS A 98 16.12 -3.33 4.25
CA LYS A 98 17.05 -3.61 5.36
C LYS A 98 18.01 -4.78 5.08
N GLU A 99 17.59 -5.78 4.30
CA GLU A 99 18.47 -6.89 3.88
C GLU A 99 19.69 -6.37 3.09
N ASN A 100 19.47 -5.31 2.30
CA ASN A 100 20.51 -4.68 1.48
C ASN A 100 21.27 -3.56 2.21
N CYS A 101 20.94 -3.28 3.48
CA CYS A 101 21.37 -2.09 4.21
C CYS A 101 21.37 -2.33 5.73
N ASN A 102 22.33 -3.13 6.20
CA ASN A 102 22.39 -3.62 7.58
C ASN A 102 23.42 -2.89 8.47
N SER A 103 24.10 -1.85 7.97
CA SER A 103 25.11 -1.12 8.72
C SER A 103 25.09 0.38 8.43
N ASN A 104 25.66 1.16 9.35
CA ASN A 104 25.69 2.62 9.30
C ASN A 104 26.41 3.20 8.07
N SER A 105 27.20 2.41 7.35
CA SER A 105 27.86 2.81 6.10
C SER A 105 26.90 2.83 4.92
N CYS A 106 25.72 2.22 5.04
CA CYS A 106 24.70 2.24 4.01
C CYS A 106 23.99 3.60 3.94
N ASN A 107 23.83 4.12 2.72
CA ASN A 107 23.33 5.46 2.47
C ASN A 107 21.95 5.76 3.05
N TYR A 108 21.09 4.76 3.29
CA TYR A 108 19.73 4.93 3.82
C TYR A 108 19.48 4.22 5.16
N PHE A 109 20.55 3.89 5.88
CA PHE A 109 20.46 3.21 7.17
C PHE A 109 19.72 4.07 8.22
N THR A 110 19.94 5.38 8.24
CA THR A 110 19.27 6.30 9.16
C THR A 110 17.76 6.28 8.97
N GLU A 111 17.28 6.32 7.72
CA GLU A 111 15.84 6.25 7.42
C GLU A 111 15.23 4.90 7.83
N LEU A 112 15.96 3.79 7.70
CA LEU A 112 15.51 2.49 8.22
C LEU A 112 15.36 2.50 9.74
N GLN A 113 16.33 3.06 10.46
CA GLN A 113 16.23 3.17 11.93
C GLN A 113 15.08 4.07 12.37
N GLN A 114 14.89 5.21 11.70
CA GLN A 114 13.75 6.09 11.95
C GLN A 114 12.42 5.39 11.71
N PHE A 115 12.32 4.63 10.61
CA PHE A 115 11.15 3.83 10.30
C PHE A 115 10.85 2.82 11.41
N LYS A 116 11.86 2.01 11.76
CA LYS A 116 11.75 1.01 12.83
C LYS A 116 11.30 1.63 14.16
N ASN A 117 11.98 2.69 14.60
CA ASN A 117 11.69 3.35 15.86
C ASN A 117 10.27 3.91 15.89
N LYS A 118 9.84 4.57 14.81
CA LYS A 118 8.47 5.09 14.70
C LYS A 118 7.44 3.97 14.78
N ILE A 119 7.66 2.84 14.09
CA ILE A 119 6.76 1.68 14.17
C ILE A 119 6.68 1.12 15.59
N ASN A 120 7.80 1.02 16.30
CA ASN A 120 7.85 0.51 17.67
C ASN A 120 7.17 1.45 18.67
N GLU A 121 7.15 2.76 18.41
CA GLU A 121 6.46 3.76 19.23
C GLU A 121 4.94 3.82 18.98
N LEU A 122 4.43 3.16 17.94
CA LEU A 122 3.03 3.24 17.54
C LEU A 122 2.14 2.27 18.34
N ASN A 123 1.58 2.76 19.44
CA ASN A 123 0.61 2.04 20.28
C ASN A 123 -0.65 1.58 19.51
N ASP A 124 -1.04 2.29 18.46
CA ASP A 124 -2.28 2.03 17.72
C ASP A 124 -2.10 1.05 16.54
N LEU A 125 -0.88 0.55 16.31
CA LEU A 125 -0.58 -0.29 15.16
C LEU A 125 -1.48 -1.54 15.11
N ASN A 126 -1.64 -2.23 16.24
CA ASN A 126 -2.49 -3.44 16.30
C ASN A 126 -3.95 -3.13 15.93
N THR A 127 -4.46 -1.97 16.36
CA THR A 127 -5.83 -1.53 16.04
C THR A 127 -5.98 -1.25 14.54
N ILE A 128 -4.97 -0.62 13.93
CA ILE A 128 -4.95 -0.36 12.48
C ILE A 128 -4.90 -1.67 11.70
N LEU A 129 -4.01 -2.61 12.08
CA LEU A 129 -3.89 -3.91 11.43
C LEU A 129 -5.20 -4.70 11.51
N ASN A 130 -5.88 -4.67 12.66
CA ASN A 130 -7.20 -5.30 12.81
C ASN A 130 -8.25 -4.68 11.87
N LYS A 131 -8.30 -3.34 11.74
CA LYS A 131 -9.17 -2.67 10.76
C LYS A 131 -8.82 -3.04 9.31
N CYS A 132 -7.54 -3.20 9.03
CA CYS A 132 -7.03 -3.59 7.73
C CYS A 132 -7.12 -5.10 7.44
N LYS A 133 -7.56 -5.91 8.42
CA LYS A 133 -7.54 -7.38 8.35
C LYS A 133 -6.14 -7.90 8.00
N TYR A 134 -5.15 -7.44 8.76
CA TYR A 134 -3.77 -7.91 8.68
C TYR A 134 -3.33 -8.54 10.00
N GLU A 135 -2.51 -9.58 9.89
CA GLU A 135 -1.75 -10.16 11.00
C GLU A 135 -0.26 -9.90 10.80
N LYS A 136 0.46 -9.83 11.93
CA LYS A 136 1.93 -9.76 11.95
C LYS A 136 2.48 -11.17 11.79
N ILE A 137 3.42 -11.34 10.87
CA ILE A 137 4.15 -12.59 10.65
C ILE A 137 5.65 -12.32 10.64
N SER A 138 6.45 -13.35 10.89
CA SER A 138 7.89 -13.29 10.65
C SER A 138 8.16 -13.15 9.15
N CYS A 139 9.18 -12.35 8.81
CA CYS A 139 9.66 -12.26 7.44
C CYS A 139 10.58 -13.46 7.15
N LYS A 140 10.48 -14.03 5.94
CA LYS A 140 11.18 -15.27 5.52
C LYS A 140 12.71 -15.29 5.73
N TYR A 141 13.34 -14.14 5.99
CA TYR A 141 14.80 -13.98 6.02
C TYR A 141 15.37 -13.44 7.34
N ASP A 142 14.57 -13.23 8.39
CA ASP A 142 15.11 -12.77 9.69
C ASP A 142 14.85 -13.70 10.86
N SER A 143 15.90 -13.84 11.67
CA SER A 143 15.88 -14.35 13.03
C SER A 143 14.92 -13.56 13.90
N ASN A 144 14.33 -14.24 14.88
CA ASN A 144 13.32 -13.81 15.83
C ASN A 144 13.69 -12.61 16.72
N ALA A 145 14.04 -11.44 16.16
CA ALA A 145 14.17 -10.21 16.91
C ALA A 145 12.75 -9.67 17.16
N GLU A 146 12.28 -9.84 18.39
CA GLU A 146 10.96 -9.42 18.89
C GLU A 146 10.69 -7.92 18.64
N ASP A 147 11.75 -7.12 18.45
CA ASP A 147 11.74 -5.66 18.33
C ASP A 147 11.84 -5.12 16.89
N ASP A 148 11.70 -5.94 15.84
CA ASP A 148 11.77 -5.49 14.44
C ASP A 148 10.41 -5.33 13.75
N VAL A 149 10.39 -4.62 12.61
CA VAL A 149 9.16 -4.40 11.84
C VAL A 149 8.67 -5.72 11.23
N PRO A 150 7.45 -6.18 11.57
CA PRO A 150 6.94 -7.46 11.09
C PRO A 150 6.59 -7.42 9.60
N CYS A 151 6.48 -8.59 8.98
CA CYS A 151 5.77 -8.72 7.71
C CYS A 151 4.26 -8.76 7.97
N LEU A 152 3.45 -8.30 7.01
CA LEU A 152 2.00 -8.26 7.15
C LEU A 152 1.31 -9.23 6.19
N GLN A 153 0.46 -10.09 6.74
CA GLN A 153 -0.35 -11.05 5.99
C GLN A 153 -1.83 -10.70 6.09
N ALA A 154 -2.56 -10.79 4.98
CA ALA A 154 -4.01 -10.62 4.96
C ALA A 154 -4.69 -11.77 5.71
N THR A 155 -5.60 -11.41 6.61
CA THR A 155 -6.43 -12.35 7.35
C THR A 155 -7.83 -12.39 6.76
N GLY A 156 -8.38 -13.60 6.63
CA GLY A 156 -9.72 -13.83 6.12
C GLY A 156 -9.80 -14.97 5.12
N SER A 157 -11.01 -15.16 4.58
CA SER A 157 -11.31 -16.23 3.63
C SER A 157 -10.46 -16.09 2.35
N PRO A 158 -10.05 -17.21 1.71
CA PRO A 158 -9.35 -17.22 0.42
C PRO A 158 -10.02 -16.39 -0.68
N PHE A 159 -11.33 -16.16 -0.56
CA PHE A 159 -12.11 -15.34 -1.48
C PHE A 159 -11.92 -13.81 -1.28
N ILE A 160 -11.51 -13.37 -0.08
CA ILE A 160 -11.30 -11.94 0.25
C ILE A 160 -9.82 -11.56 0.18
N LEU A 161 -8.90 -12.52 0.35
CA LEU A 161 -7.45 -12.30 0.23
C LEU A 161 -7.03 -11.55 -1.06
N PRO A 162 -7.63 -11.80 -2.24
CA PRO A 162 -7.27 -11.06 -3.43
C PRO A 162 -7.74 -9.59 -3.41
N ILE A 163 -8.87 -9.31 -2.74
CA ILE A 163 -9.43 -7.96 -2.59
C ILE A 163 -8.60 -7.14 -1.58
N LEU A 164 -8.03 -7.80 -0.57
CA LEU A 164 -7.23 -7.21 0.50
C LEU A 164 -5.73 -7.09 0.15
N GLY A 165 -5.29 -7.81 -0.87
CA GLY A 165 -3.87 -8.07 -1.15
C GLY A 165 -3.36 -7.62 -2.52
N ASN A 166 -4.23 -7.47 -3.51
CA ASN A 166 -3.81 -7.27 -4.91
C ASN A 166 -4.34 -5.96 -5.53
N ASP A 167 -3.82 -5.61 -6.71
CA ASP A 167 -4.25 -4.41 -7.45
C ASP A 167 -5.74 -4.44 -7.83
N PRO A 168 -6.39 -3.28 -8.05
CA PRO A 168 -7.75 -3.22 -8.58
C PRO A 168 -7.94 -4.07 -9.84
N ASP A 169 -6.90 -4.18 -10.67
CA ASP A 169 -6.90 -5.00 -11.88
C ASP A 169 -7.01 -6.50 -11.59
N ASP A 170 -6.40 -6.97 -10.50
CA ASP A 170 -6.53 -8.35 -10.04
C ASP A 170 -7.93 -8.64 -9.47
N ILE A 171 -8.55 -7.64 -8.83
CA ILE A 171 -9.95 -7.73 -8.34
C ILE A 171 -10.92 -7.85 -9.52
N VAL A 172 -10.74 -7.04 -10.57
CA VAL A 172 -11.53 -7.11 -11.80
C VAL A 172 -11.37 -8.48 -12.45
N ASN A 173 -10.14 -8.99 -12.56
CA ASN A 173 -9.86 -10.28 -13.18
C ASN A 173 -10.53 -11.45 -12.41
N ILE A 174 -10.60 -11.36 -11.09
CA ILE A 174 -11.27 -12.35 -10.24
C ILE A 174 -12.80 -12.28 -10.36
N LEU A 175 -13.38 -11.09 -10.33
CA LEU A 175 -14.81 -10.90 -10.57
C LEU A 175 -15.23 -11.44 -11.94
N VAL A 176 -14.41 -11.19 -12.97
CA VAL A 176 -14.61 -11.74 -14.31
C VAL A 176 -14.53 -13.26 -14.30
N ASN A 177 -13.53 -13.86 -13.65
CA ASN A 177 -13.43 -15.32 -13.55
C ASN A 177 -14.60 -15.97 -12.80
N VAL A 178 -15.05 -15.38 -11.70
CA VAL A 178 -16.23 -15.85 -10.95
C VAL A 178 -17.49 -15.73 -11.82
N ALA A 179 -17.66 -14.62 -12.54
CA ALA A 179 -18.76 -14.45 -13.47
C ALA A 179 -18.75 -15.51 -14.56
N ILE A 180 -17.59 -15.76 -15.20
CA ILE A 180 -17.41 -16.79 -16.24
C ILE A 180 -17.78 -18.19 -15.72
N ILE A 181 -17.42 -18.55 -14.49
CA ILE A 181 -17.76 -19.85 -13.90
C ILE A 181 -19.24 -19.92 -13.52
N SER A 182 -19.83 -18.82 -13.05
CA SER A 182 -21.23 -18.79 -12.58
C SER A 182 -22.27 -18.89 -13.71
N VAL A 183 -21.97 -18.36 -14.90
CA VAL A 183 -22.88 -18.37 -16.05
C VAL A 183 -23.27 -19.78 -16.50
N PRO A 184 -22.34 -20.72 -16.78
CA PRO A 184 -22.69 -22.08 -17.17
C PRO A 184 -23.39 -22.83 -16.04
N ILE A 185 -23.01 -22.59 -14.78
CA ILE A 185 -23.69 -23.18 -13.61
C ILE A 185 -25.15 -22.71 -13.55
N MET A 186 -25.41 -21.41 -13.70
CA MET A 186 -26.78 -20.86 -13.75
C MET A 186 -27.58 -21.44 -14.91
N ALA A 187 -26.98 -21.57 -16.10
CA ALA A 187 -27.63 -22.15 -17.26
C ALA A 187 -28.02 -23.62 -17.01
N ILE A 188 -27.11 -24.41 -16.44
CA ILE A 188 -27.39 -25.81 -16.04
C ILE A 188 -28.50 -25.85 -14.98
N PHE A 189 -28.45 -24.97 -13.97
CA PHE A 189 -29.52 -24.88 -12.96
C PHE A 189 -30.87 -24.54 -13.58
N LEU A 190 -30.95 -23.60 -14.53
CA LEU A 190 -32.20 -23.26 -15.23
C LEU A 190 -32.74 -24.42 -16.08
N ILE A 191 -31.84 -25.15 -16.75
CA ILE A 191 -32.19 -26.36 -17.51
C ILE A 191 -32.75 -27.42 -16.54
N LEU A 192 -32.03 -27.75 -15.47
CA LEU A 192 -32.46 -28.71 -14.47
C LEU A 192 -33.79 -28.28 -13.82
N PHE A 193 -33.96 -27.00 -13.50
CA PHE A 193 -35.18 -26.47 -12.91
C PHE A 193 -36.39 -26.71 -13.82
N LYS A 194 -36.24 -26.55 -15.15
CA LYS A 194 -37.30 -26.86 -16.14
C LYS A 194 -37.69 -28.33 -16.15
N PHE A 195 -36.76 -29.24 -15.87
CA PHE A 195 -36.98 -30.69 -15.88
C PHE A 195 -37.34 -31.29 -14.51
N THR A 196 -37.22 -30.53 -13.42
CA THR A 196 -37.67 -30.98 -12.10
C THR A 196 -39.20 -31.00 -11.97
N PRO A 197 -39.75 -31.84 -11.07
CA PRO A 197 -41.18 -31.87 -10.76
C PRO A 197 -41.72 -30.49 -10.34
N PHE A 198 -40.87 -29.67 -9.71
CA PHE A 198 -41.20 -28.32 -9.27
C PHE A 198 -41.38 -27.34 -10.44
N GLY A 199 -40.49 -27.37 -11.45
CA GLY A 199 -40.64 -26.58 -12.67
C GLY A 199 -41.88 -26.95 -13.48
N LYS A 200 -42.22 -28.24 -13.56
CA LYS A 200 -43.49 -28.71 -14.17
C LYS A 200 -44.72 -28.16 -13.43
N LYS A 201 -44.69 -28.10 -12.10
CA LYS A 201 -45.78 -27.57 -11.26
C LYS A 201 -45.99 -26.06 -11.50
N LEU A 202 -44.91 -25.28 -11.55
CA LEU A 202 -44.94 -23.83 -11.86
C LEU A 202 -45.48 -23.53 -13.27
N ASN A 203 -45.02 -24.26 -14.29
CA ASN A 203 -45.53 -24.11 -15.65
C ASN A 203 -47.04 -24.41 -15.75
N ARG A 204 -47.53 -25.39 -14.97
CA ARG A 204 -48.98 -25.69 -14.88
C ARG A 204 -49.78 -24.57 -14.22
N ILE A 205 -49.22 -23.91 -13.20
CA ILE A 205 -49.87 -22.78 -12.51
C ILE A 205 -49.94 -21.57 -13.46
N ASN A 206 -48.85 -21.22 -14.15
CA ASN A 206 -48.82 -20.14 -15.13
C ASN A 206 -49.76 -20.38 -16.33
N ALA A 207 -49.88 -21.63 -16.78
CA ALA A 207 -50.81 -21.99 -17.85
C ALA A 207 -52.29 -21.91 -17.42
N LYS A 208 -52.59 -22.08 -16.12
CA LYS A 208 -53.95 -21.90 -15.57
C LYS A 208 -54.31 -20.43 -15.38
N GLY A 209 -53.36 -19.58 -14.96
CA GLY A 209 -53.60 -18.13 -14.77
C GLY A 209 -53.78 -17.33 -16.06
N ARG A 210 -53.35 -17.85 -17.23
CA ARG A 210 -53.56 -17.22 -18.55
C ARG A 210 -54.89 -17.57 -19.23
N LYS A 211 -55.72 -18.42 -18.62
CA LYS A 211 -57.01 -18.87 -19.16
C LYS A 211 -58.23 -18.18 -18.51
N THR A 212 -57.99 -17.11 -17.77
CA THR A 212 -58.97 -16.15 -17.24
C THR A 212 -58.68 -14.80 -17.83
#